data_AF-A0A1C4K1Y8-F1
#
_entry.id   AF-A0A1C4K1Y8-F1
#
_cell.length_a   1.000
_cell.length_b   1.000
_cell.length_c   1.000
_cell.angle_alpha   90.00
_cell.angle_beta   90.00
_cell.angle_gamma   90.00
#
_symmetry.space_group_name_H-M   'P 1'
#
loop_
_entity.id
_entity.type
_entity.pdbx_description
1 polymer ?
#
loop_
_entity_poly.entity_id
_entity_poly.type
_entity_poly.pdbx_seq_one_letter_code
_entity_poly.pdbx_strand_id
1 'polypeptide(L)'
;MVEAKLPEQGVVFWPVGTGDSTTLVLGDNLVVQVDLRDMAAADGDGAVVAAVVDRLEDTLPRPDGTTPYLAVFALTHADLDHCCGFGDLLDSSIVIGEIWATPRLWREISEDGDMCEDARRFQDEVERRVQATLKALKNGQEPDSGDRVRIIGYDEDRTEHSYAQLPDKYFTFPGKSITMVDGNNVADRFEAFVHAPFKGDCAGDRNDTSLALQIQMHTGGTTGRLLLLGDLAYVTIKKIFDFSEFHNRTDRVEWDVLLSPHHCSKKVMYAPGEDGTEELKQDILDQLAAHASPDARVIASSRPFRDKDEKGHNPPHLLARDAYEAITAYPVLCTGEYPTAEEPRPVVFALEPSLGFELVDLAELEHVESKSRGLTSAGGGRRLLADLGTTRFSAVTAGTELAAPRGTDAARAGVQRARGDQAEPAVQIGFGAA
;
A
#
# COMPACT_ATOMS: atom_id res chain seq x y z
N MET A 1 -19.57 4.91 6.37
CA MET A 1 -18.16 5.20 6.04
C MET A 1 -18.09 6.46 5.18
N VAL A 2 -17.53 7.55 5.73
CA VAL A 2 -17.34 8.86 5.07
C VAL A 2 -16.43 8.74 3.83
N GLU A 3 -16.62 9.60 2.82
CA GLU A 3 -15.78 9.68 1.60
C GLU A 3 -14.38 10.19 1.94
N ALA A 4 -13.42 9.29 2.16
CA ALA A 4 -12.03 9.69 2.38
C ALA A 4 -11.37 10.06 1.04
N LYS A 5 -10.96 11.33 0.89
CA LYS A 5 -10.07 11.75 -0.21
C LYS A 5 -8.62 11.39 0.13
N LEU A 6 -7.85 11.04 -0.90
CA LEU A 6 -6.41 10.82 -0.76
C LEU A 6 -5.68 12.14 -0.49
N PRO A 7 -4.61 12.15 0.33
CA PRO A 7 -3.75 13.32 0.50
C PRO A 7 -3.00 13.65 -0.81
N GLU A 8 -2.48 14.87 -0.98
CA GLU A 8 -1.68 15.22 -2.16
C GLU A 8 -0.40 14.39 -2.27
N GLN A 9 0.26 14.17 -1.13
CA GLN A 9 1.38 13.26 -0.94
C GLN A 9 1.31 12.72 0.48
N GLY A 10 1.42 11.40 0.67
CA GLY A 10 1.17 10.82 1.98
C GLY A 10 0.92 9.32 1.98
N VAL A 11 0.42 8.81 3.10
CA VAL A 11 0.03 7.42 3.31
C VAL A 11 -1.35 7.31 3.92
N VAL A 12 -2.12 6.30 3.49
CA VAL A 12 -3.44 5.96 3.99
C VAL A 12 -3.44 4.50 4.44
N PHE A 13 -3.89 4.26 5.67
CA PHE A 13 -4.14 2.92 6.20
C PHE A 13 -5.65 2.70 6.31
N TRP A 14 -6.16 1.75 5.53
CA TRP A 14 -7.60 1.49 5.47
C TRP A 14 -8.06 0.61 6.66
N PRO A 15 -9.23 0.87 7.25
CA PRO A 15 -9.80 0.00 8.27
C PRO A 15 -10.31 -1.27 7.59
N VAL A 16 -9.53 -2.34 7.58
CA VAL A 16 -9.88 -3.59 6.86
C VAL A 16 -10.05 -4.78 7.80
N GLY A 17 -10.15 -4.56 9.11
CA GLY A 17 -10.05 -5.62 10.11
C GLY A 17 -8.59 -6.07 10.30
N THR A 18 -8.36 -7.30 10.78
CA THR A 18 -7.00 -7.88 10.88
C THR A 18 -6.50 -8.24 9.49
N GLY A 19 -5.54 -7.46 8.98
CA GLY A 19 -5.02 -7.53 7.62
C GLY A 19 -4.55 -6.15 7.14
N ASP A 20 -3.81 -6.10 6.05
CA ASP A 20 -3.19 -4.88 5.56
C ASP A 20 -3.81 -4.35 4.24
N SER A 21 -3.92 -3.03 4.16
CA SER A 21 -4.23 -2.29 2.95
C SER A 21 -3.71 -0.88 3.11
N THR A 22 -2.57 -0.61 2.46
CA THR A 22 -1.87 0.67 2.59
C THR A 22 -1.75 1.35 1.22
N THR A 23 -2.27 2.57 1.11
CA THR A 23 -2.15 3.38 -0.11
C THR A 23 -1.10 4.47 0.10
N LEU A 24 -0.11 4.53 -0.77
CA LEU A 24 0.91 5.57 -0.82
C LEU A 24 0.58 6.53 -1.97
N VAL A 25 0.52 7.82 -1.69
CA VAL A 25 0.30 8.86 -2.69
C VAL A 25 1.60 9.61 -2.89
N LEU A 26 2.17 9.55 -4.10
CA LEU A 26 3.50 10.07 -4.39
C LEU A 26 3.48 11.47 -5.04
N GLY A 27 2.30 12.05 -5.26
CA GLY A 27 2.11 13.23 -6.11
C GLY A 27 2.10 12.89 -7.60
N ASP A 28 1.78 13.90 -8.44
CA ASP A 28 1.68 13.81 -9.91
C ASP A 28 0.89 12.59 -10.43
N ASN A 29 -0.26 12.30 -9.82
CA ASN A 29 -1.13 11.17 -10.22
C ASN A 29 -0.48 9.78 -10.07
N LEU A 30 0.57 9.62 -9.25
CA LEU A 30 1.16 8.33 -8.95
C LEU A 30 0.72 7.85 -7.56
N VAL A 31 0.00 6.73 -7.57
CA VAL A 31 -0.51 6.06 -6.36
C VAL A 31 0.00 4.62 -6.36
N VAL A 32 0.47 4.16 -5.21
CA VAL A 32 0.94 2.79 -4.98
C VAL A 32 0.05 2.14 -3.93
N GLN A 33 -0.44 0.93 -4.21
CA GLN A 33 -1.13 0.10 -3.23
C GLN A 33 -0.18 -0.98 -2.74
N VAL A 34 0.01 -1.08 -1.43
CA VAL A 34 0.73 -2.16 -0.77
C VAL A 34 -0.27 -3.00 0.01
N ASP A 35 -0.37 -4.28 -0.37
CA ASP A 35 -1.36 -5.26 0.08
C ASP A 35 -2.82 -4.83 -0.19
N LEU A 36 -3.74 -5.78 -0.08
CA LEU A 36 -5.16 -5.56 -0.24
C LEU A 36 -5.97 -6.54 0.59
N ARG A 37 -6.94 -5.99 1.31
CA ARG A 37 -7.96 -6.75 2.02
C ARG A 37 -9.30 -6.09 1.85
N ASP A 38 -9.95 -6.43 0.75
CA ASP A 38 -11.34 -6.09 0.51
C ASP A 38 -12.20 -7.34 0.74
N MET A 39 -13.06 -7.30 1.76
CA MET A 39 -13.89 -8.43 2.17
C MET A 39 -15.34 -8.15 1.78
N ALA A 40 -16.10 -9.19 1.45
CA ALA A 40 -17.56 -9.08 1.25
C ALA A 40 -18.31 -8.44 2.44
N ALA A 41 -17.73 -8.47 3.65
CA ALA A 41 -18.28 -7.76 4.82
C ALA A 41 -18.29 -6.22 4.67
N ALA A 42 -17.47 -5.67 3.78
CA ALA A 42 -17.41 -4.25 3.48
C ALA A 42 -18.65 -3.73 2.73
N ASP A 43 -19.34 -4.61 2.00
CA ASP A 43 -20.58 -4.30 1.27
C ASP A 43 -21.83 -4.29 2.17
N GLY A 44 -21.68 -4.67 3.44
CA GLY A 44 -22.79 -4.77 4.39
C GLY A 44 -23.26 -3.40 4.91
N ASP A 45 -24.56 -3.28 5.17
CA ASP A 45 -25.11 -2.13 5.89
C ASP A 45 -24.45 -1.99 7.27
N GLY A 46 -23.88 -0.81 7.56
CA GLY A 46 -23.17 -0.56 8.81
C GLY A 46 -21.78 -1.21 8.88
N ALA A 47 -21.17 -1.56 7.74
CA ALA A 47 -19.81 -2.06 7.69
C ALA A 47 -18.82 -1.14 8.42
N VAL A 48 -18.00 -1.76 9.26
CA VAL A 48 -16.88 -1.14 10.01
C VAL A 48 -15.53 -1.47 9.36
N VAL A 49 -15.57 -1.91 8.10
CA VAL A 49 -14.40 -2.17 7.27
C VAL A 49 -14.58 -1.50 5.91
N ALA A 50 -13.48 -1.11 5.27
CA ALA A 50 -13.45 -0.45 3.98
C ALA A 50 -13.61 -1.42 2.82
N ALA A 51 -14.47 -1.05 1.86
CA ALA A 51 -14.50 -1.62 0.52
C ALA A 51 -13.36 -0.99 -0.29
N VAL A 52 -12.14 -1.48 -0.09
CA VAL A 52 -10.92 -0.80 -0.57
C VAL A 52 -10.90 -0.66 -2.08
N VAL A 53 -11.39 -1.64 -2.84
CA VAL A 53 -11.45 -1.57 -4.31
C VAL A 53 -12.38 -0.44 -4.76
N ASP A 54 -13.57 -0.33 -4.18
CA ASP A 54 -14.49 0.79 -4.44
C ASP A 54 -13.85 2.13 -4.09
N ARG A 55 -13.14 2.22 -2.95
CA ARG A 55 -12.43 3.43 -2.55
C ARG A 55 -11.31 3.80 -3.51
N LEU A 56 -10.58 2.83 -4.03
CA LEU A 56 -9.56 3.05 -5.05
C LEU A 56 -10.22 3.50 -6.36
N GLU A 57 -11.31 2.89 -6.80
CA GLU A 57 -12.04 3.32 -8.00
C GLU A 57 -12.49 4.79 -7.90
N ASP A 58 -12.99 5.20 -6.73
CA ASP A 58 -13.47 6.56 -6.48
C ASP A 58 -12.33 7.59 -6.43
N THR A 59 -11.19 7.22 -5.85
CA THR A 59 -10.16 8.19 -5.44
C THR A 59 -8.90 8.19 -6.30
N LEU A 60 -8.63 7.13 -7.05
CA LEU A 60 -7.46 7.07 -7.90
C LEU A 60 -7.49 8.14 -8.99
N PRO A 61 -6.32 8.67 -9.38
CA PRO A 61 -6.22 9.63 -10.45
C PRO A 61 -6.68 9.03 -11.78
N ARG A 62 -7.14 9.90 -12.69
CA ARG A 62 -7.58 9.53 -14.03
C ARG A 62 -6.76 10.31 -15.07
N PRO A 63 -5.53 9.89 -15.39
CA PRO A 63 -4.65 10.65 -16.29
C PRO A 63 -5.25 10.86 -17.70
N ASP A 64 -6.06 9.92 -18.18
CA ASP A 64 -6.81 10.02 -19.44
C ASP A 64 -8.15 10.76 -19.29
N GLY A 65 -8.47 11.23 -18.08
CA GLY A 65 -9.72 11.88 -17.71
C GLY A 65 -10.88 10.94 -17.37
N THR A 66 -10.72 9.63 -17.53
CA THR A 66 -11.83 8.66 -17.39
C THR A 66 -11.50 7.42 -16.56
N THR A 67 -10.32 6.85 -16.71
CA THR A 67 -9.97 5.52 -16.18
C THR A 67 -9.19 5.67 -14.88
N PRO A 68 -9.64 5.08 -13.75
CA PRO A 68 -8.85 5.06 -12.52
C PRO A 68 -7.51 4.36 -12.76
N TYR A 69 -6.43 4.97 -12.30
CA TYR A 69 -5.08 4.49 -12.55
C TYR A 69 -4.31 4.27 -11.25
N LEU A 70 -3.88 3.03 -11.04
CA LEU A 70 -2.99 2.62 -9.96
C LEU A 70 -1.59 2.40 -10.55
N ALA A 71 -0.60 3.19 -10.11
CA ALA A 71 0.73 3.12 -10.71
C ALA A 71 1.44 1.81 -10.35
N VAL A 72 1.37 1.39 -9.08
CA VAL A 72 1.95 0.13 -8.62
C VAL A 72 0.98 -0.60 -7.69
N PHE A 73 0.89 -1.91 -7.85
CA PHE A 73 0.42 -2.80 -6.80
C PHE A 73 1.60 -3.65 -6.29
N ALA A 74 1.86 -3.62 -4.99
CA ALA A 74 2.89 -4.41 -4.34
C ALA A 74 2.28 -5.37 -3.34
N LEU A 75 2.63 -6.65 -3.41
CA LEU A 75 2.18 -7.67 -2.46
C LEU A 75 3.31 -8.09 -1.54
N THR A 76 3.09 -8.02 -0.23
CA THR A 76 4.08 -8.43 0.76
C THR A 76 4.20 -9.94 0.83
N HIS A 77 3.06 -10.64 0.90
CA HIS A 77 2.93 -12.09 0.83
C HIS A 77 1.48 -12.48 0.50
N ALA A 78 1.24 -13.76 0.18
CA ALA A 78 -0.03 -14.25 -0.37
C ALA A 78 -1.00 -14.84 0.67
N ASP A 79 -0.89 -14.43 1.93
CA ASP A 79 -1.92 -14.78 2.92
C ASP A 79 -3.19 -13.95 2.69
N LEU A 80 -4.33 -14.52 3.07
CA LEU A 80 -5.65 -13.99 2.71
C LEU A 80 -5.85 -12.56 3.23
N ASP A 81 -5.30 -12.24 4.38
CA ASP A 81 -5.37 -10.91 4.99
C ASP A 81 -4.45 -9.86 4.35
N HIS A 82 -3.72 -10.22 3.29
CA HIS A 82 -2.89 -9.32 2.48
C HIS A 82 -3.25 -9.30 1.00
N CYS A 83 -4.04 -10.27 0.49
CA CYS A 83 -4.44 -10.33 -0.91
C CYS A 83 -5.95 -10.44 -1.17
N CYS A 84 -6.79 -10.60 -0.15
CA CYS A 84 -8.25 -10.72 -0.32
C CYS A 84 -8.81 -9.55 -1.15
N GLY A 85 -9.55 -9.88 -2.22
CA GLY A 85 -10.14 -8.90 -3.14
C GLY A 85 -9.23 -8.52 -4.31
N PHE A 86 -8.04 -9.10 -4.45
CA PHE A 86 -7.18 -8.84 -5.60
C PHE A 86 -7.83 -9.26 -6.93
N GLY A 87 -8.60 -10.34 -6.93
CA GLY A 87 -9.39 -10.75 -8.07
C GLY A 87 -10.42 -9.70 -8.50
N ASP A 88 -11.12 -9.11 -7.53
CA ASP A 88 -12.08 -8.03 -7.78
C ASP A 88 -11.37 -6.77 -8.27
N LEU A 89 -10.18 -6.45 -7.75
CA LEU A 89 -9.34 -5.38 -8.27
C LEU A 89 -8.99 -5.59 -9.75
N LEU A 90 -8.62 -6.80 -10.17
CA LEU A 90 -8.35 -7.12 -11.58
C LEU A 90 -9.59 -7.02 -12.46
N ASP A 91 -10.75 -7.40 -11.92
CA ASP A 91 -12.03 -7.37 -12.63
C ASP A 91 -12.62 -5.95 -12.70
N SER A 92 -12.10 -5.01 -11.90
CA SER A 92 -12.56 -3.63 -11.82
C SER A 92 -12.23 -2.78 -13.05
N SER A 93 -12.61 -1.50 -12.99
CA SER A 93 -12.23 -0.50 -14.01
C SER A 93 -10.80 0.04 -13.84
N ILE A 94 -10.12 -0.28 -12.72
CA ILE A 94 -8.78 0.21 -12.41
C ILE A 94 -7.75 -0.41 -13.35
N VAL A 95 -6.85 0.42 -13.88
CA VAL A 95 -5.66 -0.03 -14.59
C VAL A 95 -4.47 -0.03 -13.64
N ILE A 96 -3.76 -1.16 -13.55
CA ILE A 96 -2.54 -1.31 -12.73
C ILE A 96 -1.30 -1.23 -13.62
N GLY A 97 -0.48 -0.20 -13.46
CA GLY A 97 0.73 0.03 -14.26
C GLY A 97 1.80 -1.05 -14.07
N GLU A 98 2.34 -1.18 -12.87
CA GLU A 98 3.41 -2.12 -12.50
C GLU A 98 3.01 -3.00 -11.31
N ILE A 99 3.46 -4.26 -11.29
CA ILE A 99 3.31 -5.14 -10.10
C ILE A 99 4.67 -5.44 -9.48
N TRP A 100 4.75 -5.36 -8.16
CA TRP A 100 5.88 -5.83 -7.38
C TRP A 100 5.52 -7.14 -6.69
N ALA A 101 6.31 -8.18 -6.97
CA ALA A 101 6.07 -9.54 -6.49
C ALA A 101 7.36 -10.12 -5.89
N THR A 102 7.23 -10.96 -4.87
CA THR A 102 8.35 -11.73 -4.33
C THR A 102 8.41 -13.12 -4.97
N PRO A 103 9.60 -13.73 -5.13
CA PRO A 103 9.73 -15.10 -5.64
C PRO A 103 8.98 -16.16 -4.83
N ARG A 104 8.66 -15.90 -3.56
CA ARG A 104 7.95 -16.84 -2.68
C ARG A 104 6.69 -17.42 -3.31
N LEU A 105 5.96 -16.60 -4.07
CA LEU A 105 4.71 -16.99 -4.73
C LEU A 105 4.86 -18.22 -5.62
N TRP A 106 6.01 -18.39 -6.29
CA TRP A 106 6.25 -19.54 -7.16
C TRP A 106 6.57 -20.83 -6.38
N ARG A 107 7.12 -20.71 -5.16
CA ARG A 107 7.42 -21.87 -4.32
C ARG A 107 6.19 -22.40 -3.58
N GLU A 108 5.25 -21.51 -3.23
CA GLU A 108 3.99 -21.91 -2.61
C GLU A 108 3.13 -22.79 -3.52
N ILE A 109 3.21 -22.62 -4.85
CA ILE A 109 2.62 -23.57 -5.80
C ILE A 109 3.30 -24.94 -5.72
N SER A 110 4.64 -24.96 -5.65
CA SER A 110 5.39 -26.22 -5.74
C SER A 110 5.34 -27.07 -4.46
N GLU A 111 4.95 -26.47 -3.33
CA GLU A 111 4.99 -27.11 -2.00
C GLU A 111 3.61 -27.62 -1.48
N ASP A 112 2.64 -27.87 -2.37
CA ASP A 112 1.35 -28.54 -2.07
C ASP A 112 0.42 -27.82 -1.04
N GLY A 113 0.57 -26.49 -0.86
CA GLY A 113 -0.37 -25.69 -0.07
C GLY A 113 -1.52 -25.13 -0.90
N ASP A 114 -2.78 -25.30 -0.47
CA ASP A 114 -3.92 -24.62 -1.09
C ASP A 114 -3.77 -23.10 -0.93
N MET A 115 -3.31 -22.41 -1.98
CA MET A 115 -3.39 -20.95 -2.07
C MET A 115 -4.85 -20.51 -2.07
N CYS A 116 -5.16 -19.32 -1.54
CA CYS A 116 -6.50 -18.77 -1.71
C CYS A 116 -6.72 -18.37 -3.19
N GLU A 117 -7.96 -18.08 -3.55
CA GLU A 117 -8.30 -17.70 -4.93
C GLU A 117 -7.58 -16.42 -5.38
N ASP A 118 -7.58 -15.39 -4.54
CA ASP A 118 -6.91 -14.14 -4.84
C ASP A 118 -5.39 -14.29 -5.00
N ALA A 119 -4.75 -15.13 -4.17
CA ALA A 119 -3.33 -15.44 -4.30
C ALA A 119 -3.02 -16.12 -5.65
N ARG A 120 -3.87 -17.04 -6.12
CA ARG A 120 -3.73 -17.64 -7.46
C ARG A 120 -3.91 -16.59 -8.55
N ARG A 121 -4.92 -15.72 -8.44
CA ARG A 121 -5.16 -14.64 -9.41
C ARG A 121 -4.01 -13.64 -9.46
N PHE A 122 -3.40 -13.32 -8.31
CA PHE A 122 -2.18 -12.52 -8.24
C PHE A 122 -1.05 -13.16 -9.02
N GLN A 123 -0.81 -14.44 -8.78
CA GLN A 123 0.24 -15.17 -9.47
C GLN A 123 0.03 -15.31 -10.97
N ASP A 124 -1.19 -15.62 -11.42
CA ASP A 124 -1.53 -15.70 -12.84
C ASP A 124 -1.27 -14.36 -13.54
N GLU A 125 -1.61 -13.24 -12.89
CA GLU A 125 -1.33 -11.90 -13.41
C GLU A 125 0.17 -11.59 -13.45
N VAL A 126 0.93 -11.97 -12.42
CA VAL A 126 2.38 -11.81 -12.42
C VAL A 126 3.02 -12.64 -13.54
N GLU A 127 2.59 -13.89 -13.74
CA GLU A 127 3.06 -14.74 -14.84
C GLU A 127 2.74 -14.11 -16.20
N ARG A 128 1.51 -13.59 -16.38
CA ARG A 128 1.12 -12.87 -17.59
C ARG A 128 2.06 -11.70 -17.89
N ARG A 129 2.41 -10.89 -16.87
CA ARG A 129 3.33 -9.75 -16.98
C ARG A 129 4.77 -10.17 -17.28
N VAL A 130 5.25 -11.26 -16.68
CA VAL A 130 6.55 -11.87 -17.02
C VAL A 130 6.59 -12.22 -18.51
N GLN A 131 5.57 -12.92 -19.02
CA GLN A 131 5.50 -13.30 -20.44
C GLN A 131 5.40 -12.09 -21.37
N ALA A 132 4.58 -11.09 -21.00
CA ALA A 132 4.45 -9.84 -21.76
C ALA A 132 5.79 -9.08 -21.83
N THR A 133 6.50 -9.00 -20.70
CA THR A 133 7.83 -8.38 -20.63
C THR A 133 8.83 -9.10 -21.52
N LEU A 134 8.92 -10.43 -21.46
CA LEU A 134 9.81 -11.22 -22.31
C LEU A 134 9.48 -11.03 -23.81
N LYS A 135 8.19 -10.96 -24.15
CA LYS A 135 7.72 -10.69 -25.52
C LYS A 135 8.15 -9.30 -26.01
N ALA A 136 7.99 -8.27 -25.20
CA ALA A 136 8.42 -6.90 -25.53
C ALA A 136 9.95 -6.85 -25.77
N LEU A 137 10.73 -7.45 -24.86
CA LEU A 137 12.19 -7.50 -24.96
C LEU A 137 12.67 -8.22 -26.22
N LYS A 138 12.01 -9.33 -26.59
CA LYS A 138 12.32 -10.07 -27.82
C LYS A 138 12.12 -9.20 -29.08
N ASN A 139 11.22 -8.22 -29.02
CA ASN A 139 10.97 -7.27 -30.09
C ASN A 139 11.84 -6.01 -29.99
N GLY A 140 12.76 -5.93 -29.03
CA GLY A 140 13.61 -4.75 -28.79
C GLY A 140 12.85 -3.56 -28.18
N GLN A 141 11.76 -3.83 -27.46
CA GLN A 141 10.89 -2.85 -26.81
C GLN A 141 10.95 -3.00 -25.29
N GLU A 142 10.58 -1.95 -24.56
CA GLU A 142 10.25 -2.04 -23.14
C GLU A 142 8.78 -2.44 -22.96
N PRO A 143 8.41 -3.13 -21.86
CA PRO A 143 7.01 -3.38 -21.56
C PRO A 143 6.25 -2.08 -21.31
N ASP A 144 5.04 -2.01 -21.85
CA ASP A 144 4.11 -0.91 -21.61
C ASP A 144 3.59 -0.93 -20.17
N SER A 145 3.08 0.22 -19.71
CA SER A 145 2.27 0.28 -18.48
C SER A 145 1.10 -0.70 -18.59
N GLY A 146 0.82 -1.46 -17.53
CA GLY A 146 -0.11 -2.60 -17.56
C GLY A 146 0.61 -3.96 -17.66
N ASP A 147 1.81 -4.00 -18.24
CA ASP A 147 2.59 -5.23 -18.44
C ASP A 147 3.85 -5.29 -17.59
N ARG A 148 4.16 -4.22 -16.84
CA ARG A 148 5.41 -4.12 -16.08
C ARG A 148 5.35 -4.97 -14.82
N VAL A 149 6.46 -5.65 -14.54
CA VAL A 149 6.67 -6.46 -13.35
C VAL A 149 8.05 -6.20 -12.76
N ARG A 150 8.14 -6.22 -11.43
CA ARG A 150 9.38 -6.21 -10.66
C ARG A 150 9.39 -7.38 -9.69
N ILE A 151 10.46 -8.17 -9.74
CA ILE A 151 10.68 -9.29 -8.83
C ILE A 151 11.58 -8.82 -7.69
N ILE A 152 11.10 -8.90 -6.45
CA ILE A 152 11.81 -8.41 -5.27
C ILE A 152 12.24 -9.56 -4.37
N GLY A 153 13.54 -9.67 -4.13
CA GLY A 153 14.12 -10.69 -3.25
C GLY A 153 14.98 -11.72 -3.97
N TYR A 154 15.52 -12.65 -3.19
CA TYR A 154 16.31 -13.77 -3.69
C TYR A 154 15.44 -15.01 -3.87
N ASP A 155 15.85 -15.88 -4.79
CA ASP A 155 15.30 -17.22 -4.94
C ASP A 155 16.44 -18.19 -5.26
N GLU A 156 16.54 -19.28 -4.49
CA GLU A 156 17.51 -20.33 -4.73
C GLU A 156 17.08 -21.24 -5.89
N ASP A 157 15.76 -21.35 -6.08
CA ASP A 157 15.13 -22.17 -7.13
C ASP A 157 14.78 -21.34 -8.37
N ARG A 158 15.36 -20.13 -8.49
CA ARG A 158 15.10 -19.17 -9.58
C ARG A 158 15.06 -19.85 -10.94
N THR A 159 16.02 -20.73 -11.24
CA THR A 159 16.14 -21.38 -12.56
C THR A 159 14.97 -22.28 -12.93
N GLU A 160 14.12 -22.65 -11.98
CA GLU A 160 12.96 -23.53 -12.16
C GLU A 160 11.69 -22.74 -12.52
N HIS A 161 11.73 -21.40 -12.44
CA HIS A 161 10.57 -20.54 -12.62
C HIS A 161 10.66 -19.71 -13.91
N SER A 162 9.50 -19.36 -14.46
CA SER A 162 9.35 -18.58 -15.71
C SER A 162 10.10 -17.24 -15.68
N TYR A 163 10.05 -16.55 -14.54
CA TYR A 163 10.65 -15.24 -14.33
C TYR A 163 12.18 -15.27 -14.36
N ALA A 164 12.83 -16.45 -14.30
CA ALA A 164 14.29 -16.60 -14.38
C ALA A 164 14.89 -15.92 -15.60
N GLN A 165 14.14 -15.93 -16.71
CA GLN A 165 14.54 -15.42 -18.02
C GLN A 165 14.54 -13.89 -18.10
N LEU A 166 13.95 -13.21 -17.11
CA LEU A 166 13.99 -11.76 -17.06
C LEU A 166 15.44 -11.26 -16.87
N PRO A 167 15.82 -10.16 -17.54
CA PRO A 167 17.08 -9.48 -17.26
C PRO A 167 17.16 -8.94 -15.83
N ASP A 168 18.37 -8.79 -15.29
CA ASP A 168 18.61 -8.34 -13.90
C ASP A 168 17.96 -7.00 -13.55
N LYS A 169 17.69 -6.12 -14.53
CA LYS A 169 17.03 -4.82 -14.31
C LYS A 169 15.58 -4.94 -13.78
N TYR A 170 14.92 -6.09 -13.95
CA TYR A 170 13.59 -6.38 -13.42
C TYR A 170 13.64 -6.98 -12.01
N PHE A 171 14.83 -7.18 -11.45
CA PHE A 171 15.03 -7.67 -10.10
C PHE A 171 15.44 -6.54 -9.17
N THR A 172 15.00 -6.61 -7.92
CA THR A 172 15.50 -5.74 -6.85
C THR A 172 15.76 -6.60 -5.63
N PHE A 173 16.92 -6.42 -5.01
CA PHE A 173 17.37 -7.26 -3.90
C PHE A 173 17.47 -6.44 -2.61
N PRO A 174 17.37 -7.09 -1.44
CA PRO A 174 17.70 -6.48 -0.15
C PRO A 174 18.97 -5.61 -0.20
N GLY A 175 18.87 -4.40 0.37
CA GLY A 175 19.93 -3.40 0.33
C GLY A 175 19.92 -2.51 -0.92
N LYS A 176 18.90 -2.59 -1.78
CA LYS A 176 18.71 -1.73 -2.96
C LYS A 176 17.45 -0.90 -2.82
N SER A 177 17.43 0.22 -3.53
CA SER A 177 16.32 1.16 -3.55
C SER A 177 15.59 1.12 -4.88
N ILE A 178 14.28 1.33 -4.82
CA ILE A 178 13.41 1.52 -5.99
C ILE A 178 13.03 3.00 -6.03
N THR A 179 13.36 3.66 -7.14
CA THR A 179 13.03 5.07 -7.43
C THR A 179 12.32 5.23 -8.76
N MET A 180 11.95 4.11 -9.39
CA MET A 180 11.17 4.05 -10.62
C MET A 180 9.79 3.49 -10.29
N VAL A 181 8.73 4.20 -10.64
CA VAL A 181 7.33 3.81 -10.40
C VAL A 181 6.59 3.85 -11.73
N ASP A 182 6.24 2.66 -12.24
CA ASP A 182 5.70 2.48 -13.59
C ASP A 182 6.49 3.29 -14.63
N GLY A 183 7.81 3.08 -14.68
CA GLY A 183 8.69 3.73 -15.66
C GLY A 183 8.94 5.23 -15.45
N ASN A 184 8.30 5.87 -14.46
CA ASN A 184 8.57 7.25 -14.07
C ASN A 184 9.71 7.29 -13.05
N ASN A 185 10.74 8.11 -13.31
CA ASN A 185 11.78 8.38 -12.32
C ASN A 185 11.24 9.39 -11.29
N VAL A 186 11.10 8.94 -10.05
CA VAL A 186 10.55 9.72 -8.94
C VAL A 186 11.55 9.89 -7.79
N ALA A 187 12.86 9.72 -8.07
CA ALA A 187 13.93 9.78 -7.07
C ALA A 187 14.02 11.13 -6.33
N ASP A 188 13.43 12.20 -6.88
CA ASP A 188 13.36 13.52 -6.25
C ASP A 188 12.35 13.58 -5.11
N ARG A 189 11.38 12.65 -5.06
CA ARG A 189 10.25 12.69 -4.12
C ARG A 189 9.90 11.37 -3.45
N PHE A 190 10.42 10.24 -3.93
CA PHE A 190 10.12 8.92 -3.41
C PHE A 190 11.30 7.94 -3.53
N GLU A 191 11.48 7.14 -2.48
CA GLU A 191 12.38 5.99 -2.45
C GLU A 191 11.75 4.84 -1.67
N ALA A 192 11.77 3.62 -2.21
CA ALA A 192 11.48 2.39 -1.47
C ALA A 192 12.74 1.55 -1.30
N PHE A 193 13.31 1.54 -0.09
CA PHE A 193 14.47 0.72 0.24
C PHE A 193 14.03 -0.69 0.64
N VAL A 194 14.53 -1.70 -0.07
CA VAL A 194 14.19 -3.11 0.15
C VAL A 194 15.03 -3.69 1.28
N HIS A 195 14.39 -4.16 2.34
CA HIS A 195 15.01 -4.84 3.48
C HIS A 195 14.98 -6.36 3.35
N ALA A 196 13.83 -6.92 2.97
CA ALA A 196 13.59 -8.35 2.90
C ALA A 196 12.68 -8.70 1.70
N PRO A 197 12.62 -9.97 1.25
CA PRO A 197 13.16 -11.17 1.90
C PRO A 197 14.67 -11.39 1.72
N PHE A 198 15.37 -11.81 2.78
CA PHE A 198 16.79 -12.21 2.72
C PHE A 198 16.96 -13.59 2.10
N LYS A 199 18.12 -13.83 1.45
CA LYS A 199 18.45 -15.13 0.85
C LYS A 199 18.30 -16.31 1.82
N GLY A 200 18.76 -16.15 3.06
CA GLY A 200 18.71 -17.22 4.08
C GLY A 200 17.31 -17.52 4.63
N ASP A 201 16.36 -16.61 4.40
CA ASP A 201 14.98 -16.74 4.90
C ASP A 201 14.03 -17.22 3.78
N CYS A 202 14.55 -17.36 2.56
CA CYS A 202 13.78 -17.80 1.41
C CYS A 202 13.06 -19.14 1.69
N ALA A 203 13.67 -20.09 2.39
CA ALA A 203 13.09 -21.40 2.70
C ALA A 203 12.26 -21.47 4.02
N GLY A 204 11.96 -20.33 4.65
CA GLY A 204 11.22 -20.27 5.94
C GLY A 204 9.70 -20.37 5.81
N ASP A 205 8.96 -20.08 6.88
CA ASP A 205 7.48 -19.96 6.83
C ASP A 205 7.05 -18.79 5.93
N ARG A 206 5.78 -18.76 5.46
CA ARG A 206 5.30 -17.73 4.51
C ARG A 206 5.57 -16.31 5.01
N ASN A 207 5.22 -16.06 6.27
CA ASN A 207 5.37 -14.76 6.94
C ASN A 207 6.85 -14.33 7.03
N ASP A 208 7.80 -15.27 7.15
CA ASP A 208 9.24 -14.99 7.20
C ASP A 208 9.81 -14.50 5.85
N THR A 209 9.01 -14.54 4.79
CA THR A 209 9.37 -14.08 3.44
C THR A 209 8.64 -12.82 2.98
N SER A 210 7.97 -12.12 3.90
CA SER A 210 7.28 -10.87 3.60
C SER A 210 8.22 -9.85 2.98
N LEU A 211 7.73 -9.12 1.97
CA LEU A 211 8.39 -7.91 1.47
C LEU A 211 8.47 -6.89 2.61
N ALA A 212 9.68 -6.45 2.95
CA ALA A 212 9.91 -5.40 3.92
C ALA A 212 10.55 -4.19 3.24
N LEU A 213 9.98 -3.01 3.46
CA LEU A 213 10.35 -1.74 2.83
C LEU A 213 10.49 -0.65 3.88
N GLN A 214 11.50 0.21 3.72
CA GLN A 214 11.40 1.58 4.20
C GLN A 214 11.00 2.46 3.02
N ILE A 215 9.89 3.18 3.18
CA ILE A 215 9.42 4.18 2.23
C ILE A 215 9.89 5.54 2.72
N GLN A 216 10.56 6.30 1.85
CA GLN A 216 10.85 7.71 2.06
C GLN A 216 10.05 8.54 1.05
N MET A 217 9.43 9.61 1.53
CA MET A 217 8.81 10.62 0.68
C MET A 217 9.40 11.99 1.00
N HIS A 218 9.62 12.81 -0.03
CA HIS A 218 10.27 14.12 0.12
C HIS A 218 9.37 15.25 -0.35
N THR A 219 9.31 16.33 0.44
CA THR A 219 8.69 17.60 0.07
C THR A 219 9.40 18.75 0.75
N GLY A 220 9.70 19.83 0.01
CA GLY A 220 10.23 21.07 0.61
C GLY A 220 11.53 20.92 1.44
N GLY A 221 12.35 19.89 1.18
CA GLY A 221 13.54 19.57 1.96
C GLY A 221 13.30 18.74 3.24
N THR A 222 12.06 18.29 3.44
CA THR A 222 11.64 17.41 4.52
C THR A 222 11.42 16.00 3.99
N THR A 223 11.78 14.99 4.80
CA THR A 223 11.61 13.57 4.50
C THR A 223 10.70 12.93 5.53
N GLY A 224 9.59 12.34 5.09
CA GLY A 224 8.81 11.41 5.90
C GLY A 224 9.26 9.97 5.63
N ARG A 225 9.36 9.16 6.69
CA ARG A 225 9.79 7.76 6.65
C ARG A 225 8.71 6.84 7.19
N LEU A 226 8.31 5.89 6.37
CA LEU A 226 7.36 4.84 6.73
C LEU A 226 8.07 3.49 6.70
N LEU A 227 7.93 2.70 7.76
CA LEU A 227 8.45 1.33 7.82
C LEU A 227 7.30 0.33 7.65
N LEU A 228 7.40 -0.49 6.60
CA LEU A 228 6.48 -1.58 6.27
C LEU A 228 7.25 -2.89 6.37
N LEU A 229 6.96 -3.73 7.36
CA LEU A 229 7.69 -4.99 7.59
C LEU A 229 6.84 -6.24 7.31
N GLY A 230 5.63 -6.08 6.77
CA GLY A 230 4.67 -7.15 6.55
C GLY A 230 4.46 -7.99 7.81
N ASP A 231 4.46 -9.31 7.65
CA ASP A 231 4.19 -10.25 8.74
C ASP A 231 5.43 -10.83 9.43
N LEU A 232 6.58 -10.19 9.23
CA LEU A 232 7.85 -10.65 9.80
C LEU A 232 7.81 -10.72 11.33
N ALA A 233 8.49 -11.73 11.87
CA ALA A 233 8.65 -11.93 13.31
C ALA A 233 10.03 -11.45 13.81
N TYR A 234 10.25 -11.53 15.12
CA TYR A 234 11.45 -11.08 15.82
C TYR A 234 12.75 -11.41 15.09
N VAL A 235 12.96 -12.67 14.67
CA VAL A 235 14.24 -13.12 14.10
C VAL A 235 14.61 -12.34 12.84
N THR A 236 13.67 -12.17 11.91
CA THR A 236 13.96 -11.49 10.64
C THR A 236 14.00 -9.98 10.81
N ILE A 237 13.12 -9.41 11.63
CA ILE A 237 13.17 -7.98 11.96
C ILE A 237 14.50 -7.64 12.63
N LYS A 238 14.96 -8.44 13.59
CA LYS A 238 16.25 -8.26 14.25
C LYS A 238 17.41 -8.23 13.24
N LYS A 239 17.40 -9.14 12.25
CA LYS A 239 18.39 -9.13 11.16
C LYS A 239 18.36 -7.83 10.35
N ILE A 240 17.18 -7.26 10.07
CA ILE A 240 17.05 -5.98 9.36
C ILE A 240 17.78 -4.86 10.12
N PHE A 241 17.51 -4.72 11.41
CA PHE A 241 18.16 -3.71 12.26
C PHE A 241 19.66 -3.98 12.40
N ASP A 242 20.06 -5.22 12.69
CA ASP A 242 21.47 -5.59 12.87
C ASP A 242 22.30 -5.36 11.60
N PHE A 243 21.79 -5.73 10.42
CA PHE A 243 22.51 -5.47 9.17
C PHE A 243 22.53 -3.99 8.82
N SER A 244 21.51 -3.22 9.20
CA SER A 244 21.50 -1.78 8.99
C SER A 244 22.54 -1.09 9.87
N GLU A 245 22.58 -1.42 11.16
CA GLU A 245 23.56 -0.90 12.12
C GLU A 245 24.98 -1.35 11.80
N PHE A 246 25.20 -2.65 11.56
CA PHE A 246 26.53 -3.21 11.26
C PHE A 246 27.16 -2.58 10.01
N HIS A 247 26.35 -2.26 9.00
CA HIS A 247 26.82 -1.62 7.77
C HIS A 247 26.79 -0.08 7.82
N ASN A 248 26.53 0.54 8.97
CA ASN A 248 26.39 1.99 9.14
C ASN A 248 25.34 2.62 8.18
N ARG A 249 24.19 1.96 8.06
CA ARG A 249 23.03 2.36 7.25
C ARG A 249 21.79 2.54 8.13
N THR A 250 21.96 3.15 9.31
CA THR A 250 20.88 3.36 10.28
C THR A 250 19.77 4.24 9.70
N ASP A 251 20.10 5.11 8.75
CA ASP A 251 19.14 5.90 7.94
C ASP A 251 18.07 5.02 7.28
N ARG A 252 18.33 3.74 7.05
CA ARG A 252 17.42 2.77 6.41
C ARG A 252 16.41 2.15 7.35
N VAL A 253 16.59 2.30 8.65
CA VAL A 253 15.66 1.80 9.68
C VAL A 253 15.09 2.94 10.54
N GLU A 254 15.45 4.19 10.25
CA GLU A 254 14.77 5.37 10.78
C GLU A 254 13.30 5.40 10.35
N TRP A 255 12.39 5.80 11.25
CA TRP A 255 10.96 5.80 10.95
C TRP A 255 10.19 6.91 11.69
N ASP A 256 9.20 7.47 10.99
CA ASP A 256 8.18 8.39 11.53
C ASP A 256 6.84 7.67 11.71
N VAL A 257 6.54 6.72 10.81
CA VAL A 257 5.36 5.87 10.92
C VAL A 257 5.79 4.42 10.77
N LEU A 258 5.33 3.56 11.69
CA LEU A 258 5.50 2.11 11.62
C LEU A 258 4.13 1.46 11.47
N LEU A 259 3.89 0.74 10.37
CA LEU A 259 2.82 -0.25 10.35
C LEU A 259 3.29 -1.44 11.17
N SER A 260 2.66 -1.66 12.33
CA SER A 260 3.10 -2.68 13.28
C SER A 260 3.07 -4.05 12.60
N PRO A 261 4.19 -4.79 12.57
CA PRO A 261 4.26 -6.00 11.77
C PRO A 261 3.27 -7.05 12.25
N HIS A 262 2.73 -7.83 11.30
CA HIS A 262 1.79 -8.91 11.58
C HIS A 262 0.61 -8.45 12.44
N HIS A 263 0.00 -7.32 12.06
CA HIS A 263 -1.22 -6.79 12.66
C HIS A 263 -1.10 -6.51 14.17
N CYS A 264 0.06 -6.03 14.62
CA CYS A 264 0.42 -5.86 16.04
C CYS A 264 0.55 -7.20 16.79
N SER A 265 1.31 -8.13 16.20
CA SER A 265 1.60 -9.43 16.81
C SER A 265 2.69 -9.34 17.86
N LYS A 266 2.48 -10.01 18.99
CA LYS A 266 3.53 -10.18 20.00
C LYS A 266 4.76 -10.91 19.45
N LYS A 267 4.67 -11.68 18.36
CA LYS A 267 5.80 -12.42 17.76
C LYS A 267 6.95 -11.52 17.29
N VAL A 268 6.71 -10.22 17.13
CA VAL A 268 7.76 -9.23 16.81
C VAL A 268 8.72 -9.02 17.97
N MET A 269 8.24 -9.16 19.22
CA MET A 269 8.98 -8.84 20.45
C MET A 269 8.95 -9.96 21.49
N TYR A 270 8.27 -11.07 21.23
CA TYR A 270 8.29 -12.27 22.05
C TYR A 270 8.78 -13.43 21.20
N ALA A 271 9.83 -14.09 21.66
CA ALA A 271 10.40 -15.26 21.01
C ALA A 271 10.93 -16.24 22.07
N PRO A 272 11.11 -17.53 21.73
CA PRO A 272 11.68 -18.51 22.65
C PRO A 272 13.03 -18.05 23.24
N GLY A 273 13.18 -18.17 24.56
CA GLY A 273 14.43 -18.04 25.31
C GLY A 273 15.29 -19.28 25.24
N GLU A 274 16.40 -19.30 26.00
CA GLU A 274 17.31 -20.45 26.07
C GLU A 274 16.64 -21.72 26.59
N ASP A 275 15.65 -21.57 27.47
CA ASP A 275 14.87 -22.67 28.04
C ASP A 275 13.61 -23.03 27.20
N GLY A 276 13.42 -22.35 26.06
CA GLY A 276 12.29 -22.54 25.16
C GLY A 276 11.00 -21.84 25.59
N THR A 277 10.99 -21.09 26.69
CA THR A 277 9.83 -20.28 27.09
C THR A 277 9.75 -18.99 26.28
N GLU A 278 8.55 -18.49 25.98
CA GLU A 278 8.41 -17.18 25.32
C GLU A 278 8.83 -16.06 26.26
N GLU A 279 9.77 -15.24 25.81
CA GLU A 279 10.32 -14.11 26.56
C GLU A 279 10.23 -12.83 25.74
N LEU A 280 10.03 -11.70 26.44
CA LEU A 280 10.18 -10.38 25.84
C LEU A 280 11.62 -10.15 25.40
N LYS A 281 11.80 -9.80 24.13
CA LYS A 281 13.08 -9.46 23.51
C LYS A 281 13.21 -7.94 23.53
N GLN A 282 13.82 -7.42 24.59
CA GLN A 282 13.97 -5.98 24.81
C GLN A 282 14.88 -5.33 23.77
N ASP A 283 15.84 -6.07 23.23
CA ASP A 283 16.79 -5.60 22.22
C ASP A 283 16.12 -5.08 20.94
N ILE A 284 15.04 -5.72 20.46
CA ILE A 284 14.32 -5.21 19.30
C ILE A 284 13.51 -3.95 19.63
N LEU A 285 12.96 -3.85 20.85
CA LEU A 285 12.26 -2.63 21.29
C LEU A 285 13.24 -1.46 21.42
N ASP A 286 14.44 -1.71 21.95
CA ASP A 286 15.49 -0.72 22.06
C ASP A 286 15.96 -0.23 20.68
N GLN A 287 16.11 -1.13 19.70
CA GLN A 287 16.44 -0.75 18.31
C GLN A 287 15.30 0.04 17.65
N LEU A 288 14.05 -0.40 17.80
CA LEU A 288 12.90 0.35 17.30
C LEU A 288 12.84 1.76 17.89
N ALA A 289 13.05 1.89 19.21
CA ALA A 289 13.07 3.17 19.90
C ALA A 289 14.24 4.07 19.46
N ALA A 290 15.43 3.50 19.28
CA ALA A 290 16.63 4.25 18.91
C ALA A 290 16.54 4.88 17.51
N HIS A 291 15.76 4.28 16.60
CA HIS A 291 15.57 4.77 15.23
C HIS A 291 14.20 5.43 14.99
N ALA A 292 13.37 5.56 16.03
CA ALA A 292 12.12 6.29 15.96
C ALA A 292 12.38 7.80 15.98
N SER A 293 11.65 8.57 15.17
CA SER A 293 11.61 10.03 15.32
C SER A 293 10.85 10.43 16.60
N PRO A 294 11.06 11.65 17.13
CA PRO A 294 10.41 12.09 18.37
C PRO A 294 8.88 12.04 18.33
N ASP A 295 8.29 12.25 17.15
CA ASP A 295 6.84 12.25 16.94
C ASP A 295 6.32 10.96 16.30
N ALA A 296 7.12 9.89 16.33
CA ALA A 296 6.81 8.66 15.63
C ALA A 296 5.47 8.03 16.08
N ARG A 297 4.76 7.42 15.12
CA ARG A 297 3.45 6.78 15.30
C ARG A 297 3.50 5.31 14.92
N VAL A 298 2.85 4.47 15.72
CA VAL A 298 2.65 3.05 15.41
C VAL A 298 1.19 2.83 15.03
N ILE A 299 0.98 2.17 13.88
CA ILE A 299 -0.33 1.85 13.33
C ILE A 299 -0.55 0.35 13.43
N ALA A 300 -1.65 -0.06 14.06
CA ALA A 300 -2.10 -1.45 14.08
C ALA A 300 -3.24 -1.63 13.07
N SER A 301 -2.97 -2.14 11.87
CA SER A 301 -4.03 -2.51 10.94
C SER A 301 -4.73 -3.76 11.44
N SER A 302 -5.85 -3.55 12.13
CA SER A 302 -6.50 -4.63 12.86
C SER A 302 -7.94 -4.31 13.20
N ARG A 303 -8.68 -5.37 13.57
CA ARG A 303 -9.90 -5.20 14.37
C ARG A 303 -9.56 -4.59 15.74
N PRO A 304 -10.56 -4.06 16.48
CA PRO A 304 -10.35 -3.62 17.86
C PRO A 304 -9.61 -4.63 18.73
N PHE A 305 -8.76 -4.11 19.62
CA PHE A 305 -8.07 -4.92 20.62
C PHE A 305 -9.09 -5.58 21.54
N ARG A 306 -8.75 -6.80 21.97
CA ARG A 306 -9.52 -7.52 22.99
C ARG A 306 -9.14 -7.00 24.37
N ASP A 307 -10.00 -7.20 25.36
CA ASP A 307 -9.72 -6.81 26.76
C ASP A 307 -8.56 -7.57 27.41
N LYS A 308 -8.17 -8.73 26.86
CA LYS A 308 -7.05 -9.55 27.35
C LYS A 308 -6.48 -10.45 26.26
N ASP A 309 -5.19 -10.74 26.40
CA ASP A 309 -4.52 -11.79 25.64
C ASP A 309 -4.70 -13.16 26.30
N GLU A 310 -5.01 -14.18 25.49
CA GLU A 310 -5.06 -15.57 25.91
C GLU A 310 -4.23 -16.44 24.97
N LYS A 311 -3.83 -17.62 25.46
CA LYS A 311 -3.04 -18.57 24.67
C LYS A 311 -3.82 -18.97 23.40
N GLY A 312 -3.17 -18.83 22.25
CA GLY A 312 -3.75 -19.17 20.95
C GLY A 312 -4.54 -18.03 20.30
N HIS A 313 -4.63 -16.85 20.94
CA HIS A 313 -5.15 -15.67 20.25
C HIS A 313 -4.22 -15.29 19.09
N ASN A 314 -4.81 -15.12 17.90
CA ASN A 314 -4.19 -14.41 16.79
C ASN A 314 -4.13 -12.90 17.09
N PRO A 315 -3.24 -12.14 16.42
CA PRO A 315 -3.18 -10.69 16.54
C PRO A 315 -4.55 -10.00 16.27
N PRO A 316 -4.73 -8.75 16.75
CA PRO A 316 -3.75 -7.96 17.51
C PRO A 316 -3.59 -8.45 18.96
N HIS A 317 -2.44 -8.18 19.59
CA HIS A 317 -2.14 -8.54 20.99
C HIS A 317 -1.95 -7.30 21.86
N LEU A 318 -2.61 -7.25 23.03
CA LEU A 318 -2.40 -6.16 23.98
C LEU A 318 -0.94 -6.06 24.46
N LEU A 319 -0.28 -7.20 24.67
CA LEU A 319 1.14 -7.23 25.02
C LEU A 319 2.02 -6.51 24.00
N ALA A 320 1.66 -6.56 22.71
CA ALA A 320 2.39 -5.86 21.67
C ALA A 320 2.08 -4.36 21.68
N ARG A 321 0.81 -4.00 21.83
CA ARG A 321 0.39 -2.59 21.99
C ARG A 321 1.13 -1.93 23.15
N ASP A 322 1.08 -2.52 24.34
CA ASP A 322 1.72 -1.98 25.54
C ASP A 322 3.24 -1.79 25.33
N ALA A 323 3.90 -2.73 24.64
CA ALA A 323 5.32 -2.63 24.34
C ALA A 323 5.65 -1.51 23.33
N TYR A 324 4.81 -1.29 22.31
CA TYR A 324 4.97 -0.17 21.38
C TYR A 324 4.69 1.18 22.05
N GLU A 325 3.65 1.27 22.88
CA GLU A 325 3.32 2.48 23.64
C GLU A 325 4.40 2.81 24.69
N ALA A 326 5.17 1.81 25.15
CA ALA A 326 6.31 2.04 26.04
C ALA A 326 7.53 2.68 25.36
N ILE A 327 7.64 2.58 24.02
CA ILE A 327 8.78 3.11 23.25
C ILE A 327 8.42 4.33 22.38
N THR A 328 7.16 4.77 22.39
CA THR A 328 6.69 5.92 21.60
C THR A 328 6.00 6.95 22.49
N ALA A 329 6.05 8.22 22.08
CA ALA A 329 5.42 9.31 22.85
C ALA A 329 3.89 9.34 22.72
N TYR A 330 3.35 8.66 21.70
CA TYR A 330 1.95 8.70 21.32
C TYR A 330 1.35 7.29 21.31
N PRO A 331 0.05 7.15 21.61
CA PRO A 331 -0.58 5.83 21.64
C PRO A 331 -0.61 5.17 20.26
N VAL A 332 -0.68 3.84 20.26
CA VAL A 332 -0.89 3.06 19.03
C VAL A 332 -2.25 3.41 18.43
N LEU A 333 -2.30 3.66 17.12
CA LEU A 333 -3.53 3.89 16.38
C LEU A 333 -4.00 2.58 15.75
N CYS A 334 -5.13 2.03 16.20
CA CYS A 334 -5.76 0.87 15.59
C CYS A 334 -6.73 1.31 14.51
N THR A 335 -6.60 0.79 13.28
CA THR A 335 -7.50 1.17 12.17
C THR A 335 -8.96 0.79 12.45
N GLY A 336 -9.20 -0.30 13.16
CA GLY A 336 -10.54 -0.71 13.61
C GLY A 336 -11.10 0.07 14.80
N GLU A 337 -10.31 0.93 15.46
CA GLU A 337 -10.74 1.77 16.59
C GLU A 337 -10.70 3.27 16.26
N TYR A 338 -10.07 3.66 15.14
CA TYR A 338 -9.85 5.06 14.78
C TYR A 338 -10.93 5.58 13.82
N PRO A 339 -11.54 6.76 14.05
CA PRO A 339 -11.49 7.51 15.30
C PRO A 339 -12.35 6.87 16.41
N THR A 340 -13.29 5.99 16.03
CA THR A 340 -14.13 5.19 16.93
C THR A 340 -14.32 3.79 16.36
N ALA A 341 -14.60 2.79 17.20
CA ALA A 341 -14.83 1.41 16.75
C ALA A 341 -16.17 1.21 16.04
N GLU A 342 -17.16 2.08 16.30
CA GLU A 342 -18.48 2.05 15.67
C GLU A 342 -18.48 2.68 14.27
N GLU A 343 -17.60 3.65 14.05
CA GLU A 343 -17.44 4.34 12.78
C GLU A 343 -15.95 4.52 12.47
N PRO A 344 -15.22 3.43 12.18
CA PRO A 344 -13.81 3.54 11.86
C PRO A 344 -13.63 4.26 10.52
N ARG A 345 -12.51 4.97 10.41
CA ARG A 345 -12.12 5.73 9.22
C ARG A 345 -10.64 5.48 8.95
N PRO A 346 -10.19 5.69 7.70
CA PRO A 346 -8.78 5.56 7.37
C PRO A 346 -7.90 6.45 8.24
N VAL A 347 -6.76 5.90 8.67
CA VAL A 347 -5.70 6.69 9.30
C VAL A 347 -4.86 7.28 8.18
N VAL A 348 -4.83 8.61 8.08
CA VAL A 348 -4.17 9.33 6.97
C VAL A 348 -3.04 10.18 7.50
N PHE A 349 -1.86 10.02 6.91
CA PHE A 349 -0.74 10.94 7.11
C PHE A 349 -0.48 11.70 5.81
N ALA A 350 -0.52 13.02 5.86
CA ALA A 350 -0.07 13.88 4.77
C ALA A 350 1.40 14.25 5.00
N LEU A 351 2.19 14.34 3.93
CA LEU A 351 3.55 14.83 4.01
C LEU A 351 3.54 16.36 3.92
N GLU A 352 3.86 17.03 5.02
CA GLU A 352 3.86 18.48 5.14
C GLU A 352 5.28 19.07 5.13
N PRO A 353 5.55 20.14 4.36
CA PRO A 353 6.85 20.81 4.38
C PRO A 353 7.24 21.28 5.79
N SER A 354 8.48 21.02 6.18
CA SER A 354 9.06 21.33 7.50
C SER A 354 8.55 20.49 8.67
N LEU A 355 7.50 19.66 8.50
CA LEU A 355 6.90 18.87 9.57
C LEU A 355 7.14 17.37 9.37
N GLY A 356 7.00 16.87 8.14
CA GLY A 356 7.09 15.43 7.84
C GLY A 356 5.71 14.83 7.73
N PHE A 357 5.54 13.57 8.13
CA PHE A 357 4.23 12.93 8.12
C PHE A 357 3.37 13.43 9.28
N GLU A 358 2.30 14.16 8.95
CA GLU A 358 1.34 14.69 9.91
C GLU A 358 0.03 13.92 9.82
N LEU A 359 -0.47 13.46 10.98
CA LEU A 359 -1.77 12.80 11.07
C LEU A 359 -2.88 13.80 10.72
N VAL A 360 -3.68 13.48 9.73
CA VAL A 360 -4.76 14.35 9.24
C VAL A 360 -6.09 13.92 9.83
N ASP A 361 -6.83 14.88 10.41
CA ASP A 361 -8.25 14.68 10.66
C ASP A 361 -9.00 14.80 9.33
N LEU A 362 -9.64 13.72 8.89
CA LEU A 362 -10.40 13.67 7.64
C LEU A 362 -11.49 14.76 7.56
N ALA A 363 -12.02 15.21 8.71
CA ALA A 363 -12.95 16.35 8.72
C ALA A 363 -12.28 17.64 8.21
N GLU A 364 -10.97 17.81 8.40
CA GLU A 364 -10.23 18.98 7.94
C GLU A 364 -9.98 18.97 6.42
N LEU A 365 -9.73 17.80 5.82
CA LEU A 365 -9.59 17.66 4.35
C LEU A 365 -10.86 18.11 3.62
N GLU A 366 -12.04 17.81 4.18
CA GLU A 366 -13.32 18.27 3.66
C GLU A 366 -13.51 19.80 3.80
N HIS A 367 -13.05 20.37 4.91
CA HIS A 367 -13.24 21.80 5.22
C HIS A 367 -12.36 22.73 4.38
N VAL A 368 -11.10 22.38 4.11
CA VAL A 368 -10.19 23.18 3.27
C VAL A 368 -10.78 23.37 1.87
N GLU A 369 -11.45 22.35 1.35
CA GLU A 369 -12.08 22.41 0.03
C GLU A 369 -13.44 23.11 0.04
N SER A 370 -14.24 23.00 1.10
CA SER A 370 -15.46 23.82 1.23
C SER A 370 -15.13 25.32 1.18
N LYS A 371 -13.96 25.72 1.71
CA LYS A 371 -13.44 27.08 1.62
C LYS A 371 -12.86 27.40 0.24
N SER A 372 -12.14 26.48 -0.42
CA SER A 372 -11.62 26.72 -1.78
C SER A 372 -12.75 26.76 -2.84
N ARG A 373 -13.76 25.89 -2.73
CA ARG A 373 -15.03 25.93 -3.48
C ARG A 373 -15.89 27.14 -3.10
N GLY A 374 -15.86 27.57 -1.84
CA GLY A 374 -16.50 28.79 -1.35
C GLY A 374 -15.88 30.07 -1.93
N LEU A 375 -14.54 30.11 -2.05
CA LEU A 375 -13.82 31.22 -2.68
C LEU A 375 -14.02 31.27 -4.21
N THR A 376 -14.25 30.12 -4.85
CA THR A 376 -14.56 30.07 -6.30
C THR A 376 -16.03 30.34 -6.62
N SER A 377 -16.95 30.22 -5.63
CA SER A 377 -18.39 30.47 -5.79
C SER A 377 -18.88 31.83 -5.26
N ALA A 378 -18.09 32.53 -4.43
CA ALA A 378 -18.43 33.84 -3.90
C ALA A 378 -17.50 34.94 -4.43
N GLY A 379 -17.85 35.61 -5.54
CA GLY A 379 -17.06 36.76 -5.97
C GLY A 379 -17.35 37.48 -7.28
N GLY A 380 -18.56 37.43 -7.85
CA GLY A 380 -18.95 38.36 -8.92
C GLY A 380 -19.43 39.71 -8.36
N GLY A 381 -18.59 40.76 -8.36
CA GLY A 381 -19.01 42.07 -7.85
C GLY A 381 -18.00 43.26 -7.87
N ARG A 382 -17.41 43.59 -9.03
CA ARG A 382 -16.87 44.91 -9.48
C ARG A 382 -16.13 45.85 -8.50
N ARG A 383 -14.84 46.13 -8.81
CA ARG A 383 -14.32 47.47 -9.19
C ARG A 383 -12.95 47.42 -9.90
N LEU A 384 -12.93 47.92 -11.15
CA LEU A 384 -11.85 48.60 -11.93
C LEU A 384 -10.46 47.91 -11.99
N LEU A 385 -9.98 47.41 -13.13
CA LEU A 385 -9.56 48.17 -14.33
C LEU A 385 -9.58 47.30 -15.61
N ALA A 386 -9.80 47.97 -16.76
CA ALA A 386 -9.79 47.46 -18.14
C ALA A 386 -8.44 46.79 -18.52
N ASP A 387 -8.33 45.87 -19.49
CA ASP A 387 -8.75 45.94 -20.89
C ASP A 387 -8.70 44.55 -21.57
N LEU A 388 -9.58 44.31 -22.55
CA LEU A 388 -9.51 43.39 -23.73
C LEU A 388 -9.14 41.90 -23.48
N GLY A 389 -9.91 40.87 -23.82
CA GLY A 389 -11.03 40.71 -24.74
C GLY A 389 -11.58 39.27 -24.70
N THR A 390 -12.77 39.11 -25.26
CA THR A 390 -13.67 37.94 -25.39
C THR A 390 -13.00 36.60 -25.69
N THR A 391 -13.45 35.47 -25.12
CA THR A 391 -14.48 34.59 -25.73
C THR A 391 -15.26 33.69 -24.74
N ARG A 392 -16.46 33.28 -25.20
CA ARG A 392 -17.59 32.62 -24.52
C ARG A 392 -17.34 31.16 -24.12
N PHE A 393 -18.01 30.70 -23.04
CA PHE A 393 -18.42 29.31 -22.87
C PHE A 393 -19.91 29.22 -22.48
N SER A 394 -20.60 28.26 -23.09
CA SER A 394 -22.02 27.95 -22.94
C SER A 394 -22.30 27.18 -21.65
N ALA A 395 -23.44 27.46 -21.03
CA ALA A 395 -23.97 26.72 -19.90
C ALA A 395 -24.38 25.30 -20.33
N VAL A 396 -23.94 24.29 -19.57
CA VAL A 396 -24.51 22.93 -19.58
C VAL A 396 -25.32 22.75 -18.30
N THR A 397 -26.55 22.33 -18.50
CA THR A 397 -27.57 22.03 -17.49
C THR A 397 -27.18 20.85 -16.61
N ALA A 398 -27.33 21.02 -15.29
CA ALA A 398 -27.22 19.94 -14.31
C ALA A 398 -28.31 18.88 -14.55
N GLY A 399 -27.87 17.66 -14.85
CA GLY A 399 -28.70 16.46 -14.78
C GLY A 399 -28.60 15.87 -13.38
N THR A 400 -29.75 15.56 -12.78
CA THR A 400 -29.88 14.81 -11.54
C THR A 400 -29.34 13.38 -11.71
N GLU A 401 -28.25 13.05 -11.02
CA GLU A 401 -27.77 11.67 -10.91
C GLU A 401 -28.70 10.85 -10.01
N LEU A 402 -29.21 9.76 -10.56
CA LEU A 402 -29.86 8.69 -9.82
C LEU A 402 -28.77 7.75 -9.30
N ALA A 403 -28.82 7.43 -8.00
CA ALA A 403 -27.88 6.54 -7.33
C ALA A 403 -27.77 5.19 -8.07
N ALA A 404 -26.55 4.84 -8.50
CA ALA A 404 -26.23 3.54 -9.05
C ALA A 404 -26.12 2.49 -7.92
N PRO A 405 -26.43 1.22 -8.20
CA PRO A 405 -26.28 0.15 -7.21
C PRO A 405 -24.79 -0.09 -6.90
N ARG A 406 -24.49 -0.28 -5.60
CA ARG A 406 -23.15 -0.64 -5.08
C ARG A 406 -22.99 -2.16 -5.00
N GLY A 407 -21.75 -2.63 -5.05
CA GLY A 407 -21.35 -4.03 -4.87
C GLY A 407 -20.70 -4.66 -6.11
N THR A 408 -19.92 -5.72 -5.88
CA THR A 408 -19.12 -6.46 -6.88
C THR A 408 -19.91 -6.93 -8.12
N ASP A 409 -21.21 -7.22 -7.99
CA ASP A 409 -22.08 -7.56 -9.12
C ASP A 409 -22.35 -6.37 -10.06
N ALA A 410 -22.36 -5.14 -9.55
CA ALA A 410 -22.53 -3.92 -10.36
C ALA A 410 -21.26 -3.62 -11.17
N ALA A 411 -20.07 -3.83 -10.57
CA ALA A 411 -18.79 -3.76 -11.25
C ALA A 411 -18.68 -4.83 -12.35
N ARG A 412 -19.01 -6.09 -12.03
CA ARG A 412 -19.02 -7.22 -12.99
C ARG A 412 -20.00 -6.99 -14.14
N ALA A 413 -21.20 -6.42 -13.88
CA ALA A 413 -22.17 -6.07 -14.91
C ALA A 413 -21.79 -4.82 -15.74
N GLY A 414 -20.96 -3.91 -15.20
CA GLY A 414 -20.35 -2.80 -15.93
C GLY A 414 -19.28 -3.30 -16.91
N VAL A 415 -18.42 -4.21 -16.45
CA VAL A 415 -17.29 -4.79 -17.20
C VAL A 415 -17.77 -5.69 -18.33
N GLN A 416 -18.78 -6.53 -18.09
CA GLN A 416 -19.33 -7.41 -19.14
C GLN A 416 -20.04 -6.61 -20.25
N ARG A 417 -20.58 -5.43 -19.92
CA ARG A 417 -21.11 -4.47 -20.91
C ARG A 417 -20.02 -3.70 -21.66
N ALA A 418 -18.83 -3.54 -21.08
CA ALA A 418 -17.74 -2.76 -21.66
C ALA A 418 -16.74 -3.59 -22.50
N ARG A 419 -16.44 -4.84 -22.10
CA ARG A 419 -15.30 -5.61 -22.67
C ARG A 419 -15.70 -6.82 -23.53
N GLY A 420 -16.90 -7.40 -23.35
CA GLY A 420 -17.24 -8.70 -23.94
C GLY A 420 -16.33 -9.83 -23.41
N ASP A 421 -16.73 -11.09 -23.59
CA ASP A 421 -16.17 -12.22 -22.83
C ASP A 421 -14.68 -12.55 -23.11
N GLN A 422 -13.98 -11.88 -24.06
CA GLN A 422 -12.62 -12.23 -24.50
C GLN A 422 -11.84 -11.06 -25.16
N ALA A 423 -11.46 -10.00 -24.43
CA ALA A 423 -10.58 -8.95 -24.99
C ALA A 423 -9.46 -8.50 -24.03
N GLU A 424 -8.21 -8.54 -24.53
CA GLU A 424 -7.01 -7.93 -23.91
C GLU A 424 -7.23 -6.41 -23.71
N PRO A 425 -6.71 -5.79 -22.63
CA PRO A 425 -6.73 -4.34 -22.51
C PRO A 425 -5.70 -3.72 -23.46
N ALA A 426 -6.17 -3.04 -24.50
CA ALA A 426 -5.37 -2.10 -25.28
C ALA A 426 -5.70 -0.67 -24.84
N VAL A 427 -5.01 -0.16 -23.82
CA VAL A 427 -4.99 1.29 -23.56
C VAL A 427 -3.59 1.73 -23.18
N GLN A 428 -2.95 2.43 -24.10
CA GLN A 428 -1.72 3.16 -23.84
C GLN A 428 -2.09 4.45 -23.09
N ILE A 429 -1.87 4.48 -21.76
CA ILE A 429 -2.03 5.72 -20.99
C ILE A 429 -0.79 6.58 -21.21
N GLY A 430 -0.89 7.51 -22.16
CA GLY A 430 0.17 8.47 -22.44
C GLY A 430 0.20 9.55 -21.37
N PHE A 431 1.21 9.55 -20.50
CA PHE A 431 1.55 10.75 -19.74
C PHE A 431 2.05 11.78 -20.75
N GLY A 432 1.35 12.93 -20.84
CA GLY A 432 1.74 14.02 -21.73
C GLY A 432 3.22 14.34 -21.55
N ALA A 433 3.97 14.40 -22.64
CA ALA A 433 5.41 14.66 -22.61
C ALA A 433 5.71 15.95 -21.82
N ALA A 434 6.54 15.83 -20.78
CA ALA A 434 7.15 16.95 -20.08
C ALA A 434 8.20 17.65 -20.94
#